data_AF-A0A816QRJ0-F1
#
_entry.id   AF-A0A816QRJ0-F1
#
_cell.length_a   1.000
_cell.length_b   1.000
_cell.length_c   1.000
_cell.angle_alpha   90.00
_cell.angle_beta   90.00
_cell.angle_gamma   90.00
#
_symmetry.space_group_name_H-M   'P 1'
#
loop_
_entity.id
_entity.type
_entity.pdbx_description
1 polymer ?
#
loop_
_entity_poly.entity_id
_entity_poly.type
_entity_poly.pdbx_seq_one_letter_code
_entity_poly.pdbx_strand_id
1 'polypeptide(L)' 'MRFRYAMVCSSNQKRSMEAHVLLNRQGLDVASYGTGSHVKLPGPSAREPNVYGFGTPYKHMFDELRRKDPELYPILSSL' A
#
# COMPACT_ATOMS: atom_id res chain seq x y z
N MET A 1 -28.07 0.86 13.83
CA MET A 1 -26.75 1.53 13.96
C MET A 1 -25.89 1.13 12.77
N ARG A 2 -25.21 2.07 12.11
CA ARG A 2 -24.27 1.78 11.01
C ARG A 2 -22.85 1.71 11.59
N PHE A 3 -22.20 0.57 11.49
CA PHE A 3 -20.82 0.42 11.93
C PHE A 3 -19.86 1.05 10.91
N ARG A 4 -18.76 1.61 11.43
CA ARG A 4 -17.62 2.08 10.65
C ARG A 4 -16.42 1.20 10.95
N TYR A 5 -15.73 0.74 9.92
CA TYR A 5 -14.66 -0.23 10.01
C TYR A 5 -13.32 0.43 9.70
N ALA A 6 -12.27 0.03 10.41
CA ALA A 6 -10.91 0.48 10.16
C ALA A 6 -9.99 -0.73 9.96
N MET A 7 -9.39 -0.84 8.78
CA MET A 7 -8.40 -1.88 8.48
C MET A 7 -7.00 -1.35 8.68
N VAL A 8 -6.23 -1.95 9.58
CA VAL A 8 -4.93 -1.43 9.99
C VAL A 8 -3.82 -2.44 9.70
N CYS A 9 -2.74 -1.98 9.07
CA CYS A 9 -1.49 -2.74 8.98
C CYS A 9 -0.28 -1.83 9.22
N SER A 10 0.94 -2.28 8.92
CA SER A 10 2.14 -1.45 9.14
C SER A 10 2.25 -0.30 8.12
N SER A 11 2.21 -0.59 6.83
CA SER A 11 2.52 0.40 5.77
C SER A 11 1.32 0.86 4.95
N ASN A 12 0.10 0.42 5.28
CA ASN A 12 -1.10 0.62 4.47
C ASN A 12 -0.97 0.23 2.98
N GLN A 13 -0.26 -0.86 2.67
CA GLN A 13 0.02 -1.26 1.27
C GLN A 13 -0.68 -2.56 0.85
N LYS A 14 -0.67 -3.57 1.74
CA LYS A 14 -1.10 -4.94 1.40
C LYS A 14 -2.31 -5.38 2.22
N ARG A 15 -2.07 -5.91 3.43
CA ARG A 15 -3.12 -6.51 4.28
C ARG A 15 -4.32 -5.60 4.55
N SER A 16 -4.08 -4.34 4.92
CA SER A 16 -5.17 -3.40 5.19
C SER A 16 -5.92 -3.00 3.92
N MET A 17 -5.21 -2.84 2.79
CA MET A 17 -5.82 -2.45 1.51
C MET A 17 -6.62 -3.57 0.88
N GLU A 18 -6.13 -4.82 0.96
CA GLU A 18 -6.88 -5.99 0.49
C GLU A 18 -8.21 -6.12 1.25
N ALA A 19 -8.15 -6.07 2.58
CA ALA A 19 -9.36 -6.12 3.39
C ALA A 19 -10.27 -4.90 3.17
N HIS A 20 -9.70 -3.70 2.99
CA HIS A 20 -10.46 -2.51 2.64
C HIS A 20 -11.26 -2.72 1.36
N VAL A 21 -10.62 -3.20 0.28
CA VAL A 21 -11.29 -3.42 -1.01
C VAL A 21 -12.42 -4.45 -0.86
N LEU A 22 -12.19 -5.53 -0.13
CA LEU A 22 -13.21 -6.55 0.13
C LEU A 22 -14.41 -5.97 0.90
N LEU A 23 -14.19 -5.24 2.00
CA LEU A 23 -15.26 -4.65 2.80
C LEU A 23 -16.01 -3.56 2.02
N ASN A 24 -15.29 -2.72 1.28
CA ASN A 24 -15.88 -1.66 0.47
C ASN A 24 -16.77 -2.23 -0.65
N ARG A 25 -16.35 -3.33 -1.30
CA ARG A 25 -17.16 -4.05 -2.30
C ARG A 25 -18.46 -4.63 -1.72
N GLN A 26 -18.52 -4.87 -0.41
CA GLN A 26 -19.75 -5.29 0.28
C GLN A 26 -20.61 -4.11 0.77
N GLY A 27 -20.27 -2.87 0.41
CA GLY A 27 -21.03 -1.67 0.79
C GLY A 27 -20.84 -1.23 2.24
N LEU A 28 -19.80 -1.74 2.93
CA LEU A 28 -19.50 -1.35 4.30
C LEU A 28 -18.76 0.00 4.34
N ASP A 29 -19.02 0.79 5.37
CA ASP A 29 -18.30 2.04 5.63
C ASP A 29 -16.91 1.72 6.21
N VAL A 30 -15.88 1.74 5.35
CA VAL A 30 -14.53 1.28 5.69
C VAL A 30 -13.46 2.30 5.31
N ALA A 31 -12.47 2.44 6.20
CA ALA A 31 -11.22 3.15 5.95
C ALA A 31 -10.01 2.25 6.28
N SER A 32 -8.83 2.58 5.76
CA SER A 32 -7.60 1.81 6.02
C SER A 32 -6.40 2.69 6.35
N TYR A 33 -5.54 2.20 7.24
CA TYR A 33 -4.44 2.96 7.82
C TYR A 33 -3.16 2.13 8.03
N GLY A 34 -2.07 2.84 8.29
CA GLY A 34 -0.76 2.30 8.64
C GLY A 34 -0.33 2.72 10.05
N THR A 35 0.34 1.84 10.79
CA THR A 35 0.90 2.14 12.13
C THR A 35 2.43 2.29 12.14
N GLY A 36 3.09 2.02 11.01
CA GLY A 36 4.53 2.24 10.89
C GLY A 36 4.89 3.72 10.99
N SER A 37 6.17 4.03 11.18
CA SER A 37 6.67 5.40 11.03
C SER A 37 6.73 5.84 9.57
N HIS A 38 6.89 4.87 8.66
CA HIS A 38 6.99 5.07 7.21
C HIS A 38 6.28 3.94 6.47
N VAL A 39 5.93 4.21 5.21
CA VAL A 39 5.54 3.17 4.25
C VAL A 39 6.81 2.46 3.80
N LYS A 40 6.88 1.14 3.95
CA LYS A 40 8.02 0.33 3.51
C LYS A 40 7.57 -0.69 2.47
N LEU A 41 8.22 -0.67 1.31
CA LEU A 41 8.04 -1.64 0.24
C LEU A 41 9.34 -2.45 0.05
N PRO A 42 9.25 -3.71 -0.39
CA PRO A 42 10.44 -4.51 -0.69
C PRO A 42 11.35 -3.81 -1.71
N GLY A 43 12.65 -3.95 -1.52
CA GLY A 43 13.66 -3.52 -2.49
C GLY A 43 14.54 -4.67 -2.96
N PRO A 44 15.69 -4.39 -3.60
CA PRO A 44 16.58 -5.41 -4.17
C PRO A 44 17.10 -6.41 -3.13
N SER A 45 17.21 -5.99 -1.87
CA SER A 45 17.61 -6.84 -0.76
C SER A 45 16.82 -6.53 0.52
N ALA A 46 16.90 -7.41 1.51
CA ALA A 46 16.26 -7.19 2.82
C ALA A 46 16.79 -5.95 3.57
N ARG A 47 18.00 -5.48 3.21
CA ARG A 47 18.65 -4.31 3.82
C ARG A 47 18.33 -3.01 3.08
N GLU A 48 17.75 -3.10 1.89
CA GLU A 48 17.53 -1.96 0.99
C GLU A 48 16.04 -1.81 0.64
N PRO A 49 15.15 -1.57 1.62
CA PRO A 49 13.74 -1.34 1.34
C PRO A 49 13.51 0.01 0.66
N ASN A 50 12.42 0.13 -0.10
CA ASN A 50 11.92 1.43 -0.54
C ASN A 50 11.09 2.04 0.58
N VAL A 51 11.44 3.26 1.00
CA VAL A 51 10.84 3.92 2.15
C VAL A 51 10.21 5.23 1.72
N TYR A 52 8.94 5.42 2.06
CA TYR A 52 8.16 6.61 1.73
C TYR A 52 7.50 7.20 2.98
N GLY A 53 7.32 8.52 3.00
CA GLY A 53 6.50 9.17 4.02
C GLY A 53 5.02 8.83 3.85
N PHE A 54 4.29 8.68 4.96
CA PHE A 54 2.83 8.66 4.88
C PHE A 54 2.31 9.94 4.23
N GLY A 55 1.27 9.81 3.40
CA GLY A 55 0.77 10.90 2.56
C GLY A 55 1.36 10.92 1.15
N THR A 56 2.44 10.16 0.88
CA THR A 56 2.94 9.99 -0.50
C THR A 56 1.87 9.27 -1.33
N PRO A 57 1.41 9.85 -2.47
CA PRO A 57 0.40 9.21 -3.30
C PRO A 57 0.89 7.87 -3.86
N TYR A 58 0.02 6.86 -3.90
CA TYR A 58 0.37 5.53 -4.46
C TYR A 58 0.90 5.62 -5.89
N LYS A 59 0.32 6.51 -6.71
CA LYS A 59 0.79 6.74 -8.07
C LYS A 59 2.25 7.21 -8.13
N HIS A 60 2.67 8.08 -7.22
CA HIS A 60 4.05 8.55 -7.17
C HIS A 60 5.01 7.40 -6.81
N MET A 61 4.67 6.59 -5.79
CA MET A 61 5.44 5.40 -5.44
C MET A 61 5.54 4.42 -6.62
N PHE A 62 4.43 4.19 -7.31
CA PHE A 62 4.36 3.34 -8.50
C PHE A 62 5.27 3.85 -9.63
N ASP A 63 5.17 5.14 -10.00
CA ASP A 63 5.93 5.72 -11.09
C ASP A 63 7.44 5.71 -10.78
N GLU A 64 7.82 5.97 -9.53
CA GLU A 64 9.23 5.91 -9.09
C GLU A 64 9.78 4.49 -9.17
N LEU A 65 9.09 3.51 -8.59
CA LEU A 65 9.54 2.12 -8.59
C LEU A 65 9.66 1.56 -10.01
N ARG A 66 8.67 1.84 -10.86
CA ARG A 66 8.70 1.45 -12.28
C ARG A 66 9.90 2.04 -13.02
N ARG A 67 10.28 3.29 -12.71
CA ARG A 67 11.47 3.92 -13.31
C ARG A 67 12.78 3.39 -12.73
N LYS A 68 12.77 3.01 -11.44
CA LYS A 68 13.95 2.57 -10.71
C LYS A 68 14.45 1.21 -11.21
N ASP A 69 13.55 0.24 -11.31
CA ASP A 69 13.88 -1.10 -11.81
C ASP A 69 12.60 -1.81 -12.32
N PRO A 70 12.31 -1.74 -13.63
CA PRO A 70 11.12 -2.36 -14.20
C PRO A 70 11.07 -3.90 -14.04
N GLU A 71 12.22 -4.57 -13.99
CA GLU A 71 12.30 -6.03 -13.90
C GLU A 71 12.05 -6.51 -12.48
N LEU A 72 12.55 -5.77 -11.48
CA LEU A 72 12.34 -6.07 -10.06
C LEU A 72 10.91 -5.75 -9.59
N TYR A 73 10.24 -4.78 -10.24
CA TYR A 73 8.87 -4.38 -9.91
C TYR A 73 7.88 -4.67 -11.06
N PRO A 74 7.74 -5.95 -11.49
CA PRO A 74 7.02 -6.31 -12.72
C PRO A 74 5.51 -6.08 -12.60
N ILE A 75 4.95 -6.15 -11.38
CA ILE A 75 3.52 -5.92 -11.09
C ILE A 75 3.09 -4.47 -11.42
N LEU A 76 4.05 -3.56 -11.61
CA LEU A 76 3.79 -2.18 -12.02
C LEU A 76 3.70 -2.00 -13.55
N SER A 77 3.79 -3.08 -14.34
CA SER A 77 3.73 -3.01 -15.81
C SER A 77 2.38 -3.44 -16.40
N SER A 78 1.51 -4.07 -15.62
CA SER A 78 0.27 -4.72 -16.07
C SER A 78 -1.02 -4.09 -15.51
N LEU A 79 -0.95 -2.85 -15.04
CA LEU A 79 -2.11 -1.99 -14.76
C LEU A 79 -2.16 -0.84 -15.77
#